data_AF-A0A420PZP8-F1
#
_entry.id   AF-A0A420PZP8-F1
#
_cell.length_a   1.000
_cell.length_b   1.000
_cell.length_c   1.000
_cell.angle_alpha   90.00
_cell.angle_beta   90.00
_cell.angle_gamma   90.00
#
_symmetry.space_group_name_H-M   'P 1'
#
loop_
_entity.id
_entity.type
_entity.pdbx_description
1 polymer ?
#
loop_
_entity_poly.entity_id
_entity_poly.type
_entity_poly.pdbx_seq_one_letter_code
_entity_poly.pdbx_strand_id
1 'polypeptide(L)'
;MQALFNATGHNFEQKFALLEKQVRFHLGEGKLSHLDFLEFQRIGVPAVNPANQNSGTVYLRIFAQSTKAEALQAIMMAIGNISLKHYSGFHSSLDFRSAMPRPYLAYYPALWQQAKLEEKFHFVNATGTMKSFKTTPPPRFEIMEERASYDTKSPTPLDGGVLQVRLGSIALGRSGDKGANLNFGLFVDTQAKWDWLRSFMSRSKVQELLGEDWRPEFSIERVEFPRIFAVHFVVYGILGRGVSSSKRLDGFGKGFIDYFRDKVVEAPVSILQRSHI
;
A
#
# COMPACT_ATOMS: atom_id res chain seq x y z
N MET A 1 -11.46 23.28 8.13
CA MET A 1 -11.40 21.80 8.03
C MET A 1 -10.23 21.46 7.15
N GLN A 2 -9.35 20.54 7.55
CA GLN A 2 -8.22 20.08 6.73
C GLN A 2 -8.41 18.60 6.40
N ALA A 3 -8.17 18.22 5.14
CA ALA A 3 -8.17 16.83 4.70
C ALA A 3 -6.79 16.53 4.08
N LEU A 4 -6.10 15.54 4.62
CA LEU A 4 -4.77 15.14 4.19
C LEU A 4 -4.86 13.93 3.27
N PHE A 5 -4.20 14.00 2.12
CA PHE A 5 -4.15 12.92 1.14
C PHE A 5 -2.70 12.70 0.71
N ASN A 6 -2.29 11.44 0.61
CA ASN A 6 -0.92 11.08 0.23
C ASN A 6 -0.89 10.57 -1.21
N ALA A 7 0.21 10.84 -1.91
CA ALA A 7 0.53 10.20 -3.17
C ALA A 7 1.98 9.71 -3.15
N THR A 8 2.20 8.51 -3.68
CA THR A 8 3.52 7.87 -3.79
C THR A 8 3.93 7.81 -5.26
N GLY A 9 5.23 7.94 -5.51
CA GLY A 9 5.86 7.76 -6.84
C GLY A 9 5.90 9.01 -7.71
N HIS A 10 6.64 8.93 -8.82
CA HIS A 10 6.92 10.06 -9.71
C HIS A 10 5.70 10.75 -10.34
N ASN A 11 4.57 10.06 -10.47
CA ASN A 11 3.36 10.59 -11.09
C ASN A 11 2.39 11.24 -10.09
N PHE A 12 2.90 11.73 -8.95
CA PHE A 12 2.10 12.35 -7.89
C PHE A 12 1.35 13.60 -8.37
N GLU A 13 1.92 14.40 -9.28
CA GLU A 13 1.27 15.60 -9.81
C GLU A 13 -0.02 15.28 -10.58
N GLN A 14 0.02 14.26 -11.44
CA GLN A 14 -1.15 13.81 -12.19
C GLN A 14 -2.22 13.24 -11.25
N LYS A 15 -1.80 12.52 -10.19
CA LYS A 15 -2.72 12.01 -9.16
C LYS A 15 -3.43 13.13 -8.42
N PHE A 16 -2.70 14.16 -8.00
CA PHE A 16 -3.29 15.31 -7.31
C PHE A 16 -4.15 16.17 -8.23
N ALA A 17 -3.77 16.36 -9.49
CA ALA A 17 -4.62 17.03 -10.47
C ALA A 17 -5.95 16.29 -10.70
N LEU A 18 -5.92 14.96 -10.77
CA LEU A 18 -7.14 14.15 -10.87
C LEU A 18 -8.02 14.28 -9.62
N LEU A 19 -7.42 14.19 -8.43
CA LEU A 19 -8.14 14.34 -7.17
C LEU A 19 -8.82 15.71 -7.07
N GLU A 20 -8.10 16.79 -7.38
CA GLU A 20 -8.66 18.14 -7.40
C GLU A 20 -9.86 18.25 -8.34
N LYS A 21 -9.73 17.73 -9.57
CA LYS A 21 -10.82 17.72 -10.56
C LYS A 21 -12.04 16.96 -10.03
N GLN A 22 -11.85 15.80 -9.41
CA GLN A 22 -12.93 15.00 -8.83
C GLN A 22 -13.63 15.72 -7.67
N VAL A 23 -12.87 16.36 -6.78
CA VAL A 23 -13.43 17.11 -5.65
C VAL A 23 -14.29 18.27 -6.15
N ARG A 24 -13.77 19.09 -7.08
CA ARG A 24 -14.53 20.21 -7.65
C ARG A 24 -15.81 19.74 -8.35
N PHE A 25 -15.72 18.66 -9.12
CA PHE A 25 -16.87 18.06 -9.79
C PHE A 25 -17.98 17.65 -8.81
N HIS A 26 -17.63 16.96 -7.72
CA HIS A 26 -18.63 16.49 -6.75
C HIS A 26 -19.18 17.58 -5.81
N LEU A 27 -18.43 18.66 -5.61
CA LEU A 27 -18.96 19.84 -4.93
C LEU A 27 -20.06 20.50 -5.78
N GLY A 28 -19.77 20.72 -7.06
CA GLY A 28 -20.65 21.44 -7.98
C GLY A 28 -20.71 22.94 -7.67
N GLU A 29 -21.16 23.74 -8.65
CA GLU A 29 -21.15 25.21 -8.57
C GLU A 29 -21.87 25.76 -7.33
N GLY A 30 -23.04 25.19 -6.98
CA GLY A 30 -23.80 25.67 -5.82
C GLY A 30 -23.09 25.53 -4.49
N LYS A 31 -22.30 24.46 -4.27
CA LYS A 31 -21.50 24.34 -3.04
C LYS A 31 -20.25 25.21 -3.10
N LEU A 32 -19.62 25.30 -4.28
CA LEU A 32 -18.43 26.12 -4.50
C LEU A 32 -18.71 27.60 -4.24
N SER A 33 -19.88 28.12 -4.62
CA SER A 33 -20.27 29.51 -4.38
C SER A 33 -20.47 29.87 -2.90
N HIS A 34 -20.57 28.89 -2.01
CA HIS A 34 -20.68 29.09 -0.56
C HIS A 34 -19.32 29.01 0.16
N LEU A 35 -18.23 28.76 -0.58
CA LEU A 35 -16.88 28.71 -0.01
C LEU A 35 -16.18 30.06 -0.19
N ASP A 36 -15.71 30.64 0.90
CA ASP A 36 -14.87 31.85 0.84
C ASP A 36 -13.51 31.56 0.18
N PHE A 37 -13.00 30.32 0.33
CA PHE A 37 -11.72 29.90 -0.24
C PHE A 37 -11.65 28.37 -0.42
N LEU A 38 -11.05 27.92 -1.52
CA LEU A 38 -10.75 26.50 -1.79
C LEU A 38 -9.41 26.38 -2.51
N GLU A 39 -8.38 25.94 -1.78
CA GLU A 39 -7.01 25.79 -2.28
C GLU A 39 -6.53 24.34 -2.13
N PHE A 40 -5.79 23.85 -3.13
CA PHE A 40 -5.16 22.53 -3.15
C PHE A 40 -3.65 22.66 -3.07
N GLN A 41 -3.11 22.51 -1.86
CA GLN A 41 -1.67 22.65 -1.62
C GLN A 41 -0.94 21.30 -1.78
N ARG A 42 0.15 21.30 -2.56
CA ARG A 42 1.00 20.12 -2.81
C ARG A 42 2.32 20.32 -2.07
N ILE A 43 2.63 19.45 -1.10
CA ILE A 43 3.77 19.64 -0.20
C ILE A 43 4.78 18.49 -0.33
N GLY A 44 6.01 18.81 -0.71
CA GLY A 44 7.14 17.88 -0.80
C GLY A 44 7.52 17.49 -2.24
N VAL A 45 8.69 16.86 -2.38
CA VAL A 45 9.20 16.30 -3.64
C VAL A 45 9.62 14.86 -3.36
N PRO A 46 9.05 13.84 -4.03
CA PRO A 46 9.42 12.46 -3.77
C PRO A 46 10.84 12.18 -4.27
N ALA A 47 11.59 11.36 -3.53
CA ALA A 47 12.93 10.95 -3.91
C ALA A 47 12.92 10.16 -5.23
N VAL A 48 13.93 10.36 -6.06
CA VAL A 48 14.21 9.50 -7.20
C VAL A 48 14.85 8.21 -6.68
N ASN A 49 14.34 7.05 -7.12
CA ASN A 49 14.75 5.74 -6.60
C ASN A 49 14.62 5.64 -5.05
N PRO A 50 13.40 5.75 -4.50
CA PRO A 50 13.18 5.90 -3.07
C PRO A 50 13.74 4.71 -2.27
N ALA A 51 14.40 4.93 -1.13
CA ALA A 51 14.98 3.86 -0.29
C ALA A 51 13.94 3.12 0.59
N ASN A 52 12.82 3.81 0.87
CA ASN A 52 11.63 3.32 1.57
C ASN A 52 10.37 4.00 1.00
N GLN A 53 9.18 3.47 1.29
CA GLN A 53 7.92 4.04 0.77
C GLN A 53 7.73 5.52 1.17
N ASN A 54 8.13 5.92 2.38
CA ASN A 54 7.95 7.29 2.85
C ASN A 54 8.79 8.28 2.05
N SER A 55 10.02 7.94 1.67
CA SER A 55 10.89 8.80 0.85
C SER A 55 10.33 9.07 -0.56
N GLY A 56 9.52 8.15 -1.09
CA GLY A 56 8.78 8.32 -2.35
C GLY A 56 7.36 8.84 -2.18
N THR A 57 6.93 9.16 -0.96
CA THR A 57 5.58 9.63 -0.63
C THR A 57 5.64 11.05 -0.13
N VAL A 58 4.80 11.92 -0.69
CA VAL A 58 4.72 13.31 -0.25
C VAL A 58 3.65 13.44 0.84
N TYR A 59 4.08 13.54 2.11
CA TYR A 59 3.41 14.24 3.23
C TYR A 59 4.25 14.19 4.53
N LEU A 60 4.18 15.23 5.37
CA LEU A 60 4.85 15.30 6.68
C LEU A 60 3.99 14.67 7.79
N ARG A 61 4.49 13.62 8.47
CA ARG A 61 3.77 12.90 9.53
C ARG A 61 4.67 12.54 10.71
N ILE A 62 4.24 12.87 11.92
CA ILE A 62 4.74 12.34 13.19
C ILE A 62 3.71 11.31 13.70
N PHE A 63 4.14 10.08 14.02
CA PHE A 63 3.24 9.00 14.45
C PHE A 63 3.79 8.28 15.69
N ALA A 64 2.90 7.96 16.64
CA ALA A 64 3.22 7.16 17.82
C ALA A 64 2.02 6.32 18.29
N GLN A 65 2.30 5.17 18.89
CA GLN A 65 1.34 4.28 19.54
C GLN A 65 1.88 3.87 20.91
N SER A 66 0.99 3.72 21.88
CA SER A 66 1.32 3.32 23.24
C SER A 66 0.11 2.64 23.88
N THR A 67 0.36 1.73 24.83
CA THR A 67 -0.67 1.21 25.73
C THR A 67 -0.94 2.15 26.92
N LYS A 68 -0.18 3.24 27.05
CA LYS A 68 -0.28 4.28 28.10
C LYS A 68 -0.46 5.67 27.48
N ALA A 69 -1.50 6.39 27.90
CA ALA A 69 -1.88 7.67 27.29
C ALA A 69 -0.85 8.79 27.56
N GLU A 70 -0.21 8.75 28.74
CA GLU A 70 0.77 9.75 29.21
C GLU A 70 2.00 9.80 28.28
N ALA A 71 2.41 8.64 27.76
CA ALA A 71 3.53 8.54 26.82
C ALA A 71 3.24 9.23 25.47
N LEU A 72 1.98 9.25 25.04
CA LEU A 72 1.57 9.93 23.80
C LEU A 72 1.45 11.44 24.02
N GLN A 73 0.99 11.88 25.20
CA GLN A 73 0.92 13.29 25.57
C GLN A 73 2.32 13.94 25.66
N ALA A 74 3.33 13.19 26.11
CA ALA A 74 4.71 13.66 26.19
C ALA A 74 5.30 14.11 24.84
N ILE A 75 4.82 13.57 23.71
CA ILE A 75 5.29 13.95 22.37
C ILE A 75 4.90 15.38 22.03
N MET A 76 3.66 15.79 22.34
CA MET A 76 3.21 17.16 22.13
C MET A 76 3.97 18.14 23.04
N MET A 77 4.26 17.74 24.28
CA MET A 77 5.08 18.53 25.18
C MET A 77 6.52 18.69 24.66
N ALA A 78 7.12 17.63 24.11
CA ALA A 78 8.45 17.69 23.51
C ALA A 78 8.49 18.63 22.30
N ILE A 79 7.50 18.56 21.40
CA ILE A 79 7.37 19.47 20.25
C ILE A 79 7.19 20.92 20.72
N GLY A 80 6.37 21.14 21.75
CA GLY A 80 6.20 22.46 22.38
C GLY A 80 7.50 23.01 22.98
N ASN A 81 8.26 22.19 23.69
CA ASN A 81 9.51 22.59 24.34
C ASN A 81 10.62 22.99 23.34
N ILE A 82 10.57 22.47 22.12
CA ILE A 82 11.52 22.81 21.05
C ILE A 82 10.98 23.86 20.05
N SER A 83 9.72 24.28 20.22
CA SER A 83 9.01 25.18 19.29
C SER A 83 9.59 26.59 19.16
N LEU A 84 10.64 26.95 19.92
CA LEU A 84 11.34 28.24 19.81
C LEU A 84 12.84 28.09 19.56
N LYS A 85 13.33 26.85 19.40
CA LYS A 85 14.76 26.53 19.18
C LYS A 85 14.99 25.60 17.98
N HIS A 86 13.99 25.47 17.11
CA HIS A 86 14.00 24.65 15.90
C HIS A 86 14.66 25.38 14.71
N TYR A 87 14.60 24.76 13.52
CA TYR A 87 15.10 25.33 12.28
C TYR A 87 14.40 26.66 11.90
N SER A 88 15.10 27.52 11.16
CA SER A 88 14.57 28.80 10.66
C SER A 88 13.38 28.56 9.72
N GLY A 89 12.27 29.27 9.94
CA GLY A 89 11.06 29.17 9.13
C GLY A 89 10.07 28.05 9.55
N PHE A 90 10.24 27.43 10.72
CA PHE A 90 9.25 26.50 11.26
C PHE A 90 7.87 27.15 11.40
N HIS A 91 6.85 26.49 10.87
CA HIS A 91 5.44 26.82 11.03
C HIS A 91 4.63 25.52 10.95
N SER A 92 3.48 25.48 11.64
CA SER A 92 2.59 24.32 11.61
C SER A 92 1.13 24.75 11.72
N SER A 93 0.22 23.94 11.18
CA SER A 93 -1.22 24.07 11.48
C SER A 93 -1.45 23.89 12.99
N LEU A 94 -2.31 24.72 13.59
CA LEU A 94 -2.68 24.65 15.01
C LEU A 94 -3.86 23.67 15.27
N ASP A 95 -4.26 22.89 14.26
CA ASP A 95 -5.27 21.85 14.38
C ASP A 95 -4.65 20.52 14.86
N PHE A 96 -4.62 20.32 16.17
CA PHE A 96 -4.03 19.13 16.80
C PHE A 96 -5.01 17.96 16.99
N ARG A 97 -6.18 17.98 16.35
CA ARG A 97 -7.21 16.92 16.55
C ARG A 97 -6.75 15.52 16.11
N SER A 98 -5.75 15.43 15.24
CA SER A 98 -5.07 14.18 14.86
C SER A 98 -3.95 13.77 15.82
N ALA A 99 -3.47 14.68 16.67
CA ALA A 99 -2.47 14.42 17.69
C ALA A 99 -3.09 13.98 19.03
N MET A 100 -4.40 14.15 19.21
CA MET A 100 -5.12 13.60 20.36
C MET A 100 -5.17 12.06 20.27
N PRO A 101 -4.72 11.33 21.32
CA PRO A 101 -4.76 9.88 21.32
C PRO A 101 -6.20 9.37 21.21
N ARG A 102 -6.41 8.32 20.42
CA ARG A 102 -7.72 7.68 20.22
C ARG A 102 -7.61 6.17 20.46
N PRO A 103 -8.67 5.52 20.99
CA PRO A 103 -8.73 4.07 21.02
C PRO A 103 -8.61 3.51 19.60
N TYR A 104 -7.94 2.38 19.46
CA TYR A 104 -7.74 1.72 18.17
C TYR A 104 -8.09 0.24 18.26
N LEU A 105 -8.55 -0.34 17.14
CA LEU A 105 -8.93 -1.74 17.05
C LEU A 105 -7.78 -2.54 16.45
N ALA A 106 -7.25 -3.49 17.20
CA ALA A 106 -6.27 -4.46 16.71
C ALA A 106 -7.00 -5.62 16.02
N TYR A 107 -6.76 -5.78 14.71
CA TYR A 107 -7.27 -6.91 13.96
C TYR A 107 -6.34 -8.12 14.09
N TYR A 108 -6.90 -9.28 14.41
CA TYR A 108 -6.18 -10.55 14.49
C TYR A 108 -6.93 -11.63 13.70
N PRO A 109 -6.46 -12.02 12.50
CA PRO A 109 -7.05 -13.11 11.76
C PRO A 109 -6.64 -14.45 12.37
N ALA A 110 -7.59 -15.36 12.52
CA ALA A 110 -7.35 -16.75 12.92
C ALA A 110 -7.99 -17.70 11.92
N LEU A 111 -7.38 -18.87 11.75
CA LEU A 111 -7.97 -19.94 10.95
C LEU A 111 -9.05 -20.66 11.77
N TRP A 112 -10.19 -20.90 11.14
CA TRP A 112 -11.24 -21.75 11.67
C TRP A 112 -11.57 -22.85 10.67
N GLN A 113 -11.84 -24.05 11.15
CA GLN A 113 -12.18 -25.17 10.27
C GLN A 113 -13.58 -24.93 9.69
N GLN A 114 -13.65 -24.78 8.36
CA GLN A 114 -14.92 -24.52 7.67
C GLN A 114 -15.97 -25.60 7.97
N ALA A 115 -15.55 -26.86 8.09
CA ALA A 115 -16.43 -27.99 8.44
C ALA A 115 -17.10 -27.87 9.83
N LYS A 116 -16.62 -26.96 10.69
CA LYS A 116 -17.20 -26.67 12.01
C LYS A 116 -18.13 -25.45 12.01
N LEU A 117 -18.36 -24.81 10.87
CA LEU A 117 -19.27 -23.66 10.77
C LEU A 117 -20.70 -24.14 10.54
N GLU A 118 -21.61 -23.71 11.43
CA GLU A 118 -23.05 -23.80 11.18
C GLU A 118 -23.53 -22.52 10.49
N GLU A 119 -23.55 -22.54 9.17
CA GLU A 119 -24.03 -21.41 8.38
C GLU A 119 -25.57 -21.37 8.32
N LYS A 120 -26.14 -20.21 8.66
CA LYS A 120 -27.58 -19.92 8.59
C LYS A 120 -27.77 -18.54 7.96
N PHE A 121 -28.84 -18.37 7.18
CA PHE A 121 -29.27 -17.04 6.77
C PHE A 121 -30.53 -16.64 7.53
N HIS A 122 -30.63 -15.36 7.86
CA HIS A 122 -31.69 -14.81 8.70
C HIS A 122 -32.43 -13.71 7.95
N PHE A 123 -33.76 -13.81 7.90
CA PHE A 123 -34.60 -12.67 7.57
C PHE A 123 -34.97 -11.95 8.87
N VAL A 124 -34.64 -10.66 8.96
CA VAL A 124 -34.99 -9.78 10.08
C VAL A 124 -35.93 -8.72 9.56
N ASN A 125 -37.15 -8.64 10.13
CA ASN A 125 -38.11 -7.61 9.75
C ASN A 125 -37.85 -6.30 10.52
N ALA A 126 -38.58 -5.23 10.17
CA ALA A 126 -38.45 -3.92 10.82
C ALA A 126 -38.76 -3.92 12.33
N THR A 127 -39.52 -4.92 12.82
CA THR A 127 -39.84 -5.08 14.24
C THR A 127 -38.81 -5.92 14.99
N GLY A 128 -37.73 -6.36 14.33
CA GLY A 128 -36.66 -7.18 14.92
C GLY A 128 -36.98 -8.67 15.03
N THR A 129 -38.11 -9.15 14.48
CA THR A 129 -38.43 -10.57 14.43
C THR A 129 -37.53 -11.28 13.43
N MET A 130 -36.89 -12.36 13.87
CA MET A 130 -35.92 -13.13 13.10
C MET A 130 -36.48 -14.47 12.64
N LYS A 131 -36.36 -14.79 11.35
CA LYS A 131 -36.62 -16.12 10.78
C LYS A 131 -35.33 -16.70 10.20
N SER A 132 -34.92 -17.86 10.70
CA SER A 132 -33.62 -18.48 10.40
C SER A 132 -33.77 -19.69 9.47
N PHE A 133 -32.85 -19.84 8.53
CA PHE A 133 -32.83 -20.94 7.56
C PHE A 133 -31.41 -21.52 7.48
N LYS A 134 -31.30 -22.85 7.39
CA LYS A 134 -30.00 -23.52 7.21
C LYS A 134 -29.51 -23.30 5.78
N THR A 135 -28.21 -23.12 5.59
CA THR A 135 -27.58 -23.16 4.26
C THR A 135 -27.21 -24.60 3.89
N THR A 136 -26.87 -24.81 2.62
CA THR A 136 -26.30 -26.07 2.14
C THR A 136 -24.78 -25.97 2.18
N PRO A 137 -24.08 -26.72 3.06
CA PRO A 137 -22.62 -26.71 3.08
C PRO A 137 -22.04 -27.34 1.80
N PRO A 138 -20.79 -27.02 1.44
CA PRO A 138 -20.07 -27.73 0.40
C PRO A 138 -20.05 -29.25 0.66
N PRO A 139 -20.15 -30.10 -0.38
CA PRO A 139 -20.19 -31.55 -0.21
C PRO A 139 -18.85 -32.14 0.26
N ARG A 140 -17.75 -31.39 0.09
CA ARG A 140 -16.40 -31.81 0.49
C ARG A 140 -15.65 -30.62 1.09
N PHE A 141 -14.94 -30.89 2.16
CA PHE A 141 -13.98 -29.97 2.77
C PHE A 141 -12.57 -30.52 2.58
N GLU A 142 -11.60 -29.62 2.46
CA GLU A 142 -10.18 -29.96 2.36
C GLU A 142 -9.42 -29.26 3.49
N ILE A 143 -8.34 -29.90 3.93
CA ILE A 143 -7.43 -29.28 4.91
C ILE A 143 -6.64 -28.21 4.15
N MET A 144 -6.47 -27.05 4.78
CA MET A 144 -5.67 -26.00 4.16
C MET A 144 -4.19 -26.42 4.15
N GLU A 145 -3.65 -26.58 2.96
CA GLU A 145 -2.23 -26.89 2.72
C GLU A 145 -1.37 -25.61 2.72
N GLU A 146 -0.07 -25.80 2.87
CA GLU A 146 0.90 -24.72 2.71
C GLU A 146 0.93 -24.24 1.26
N ARG A 147 0.91 -22.93 1.05
CA ARG A 147 0.93 -22.35 -0.30
C ARG A 147 2.32 -22.49 -0.90
N ALA A 148 2.38 -22.88 -2.17
CA ALA A 148 3.63 -22.92 -2.91
C ALA A 148 4.26 -21.52 -2.99
N SER A 149 5.53 -21.42 -2.61
CA SER A 149 6.35 -20.20 -2.70
C SER A 149 7.68 -20.54 -3.35
N TYR A 150 7.94 -20.00 -4.53
CA TYR A 150 9.10 -20.36 -5.34
C TYR A 150 9.61 -19.19 -6.19
N ASP A 151 10.92 -19.20 -6.45
CA ASP A 151 11.52 -18.38 -7.50
C ASP A 151 11.44 -19.10 -8.84
N THR A 152 11.65 -18.36 -9.94
CA THR A 152 11.49 -18.93 -11.27
C THR A 152 12.47 -20.08 -11.51
N LYS A 153 12.00 -21.20 -12.06
CA LYS A 153 12.84 -22.38 -12.33
C LYS A 153 13.79 -22.20 -13.50
N SER A 154 13.47 -21.29 -14.41
CA SER A 154 14.22 -21.05 -15.65
C SER A 154 14.52 -19.55 -15.79
N PRO A 155 15.45 -19.01 -15.00
CA PRO A 155 15.80 -17.59 -15.08
C PRO A 155 16.43 -17.27 -16.44
N THR A 156 16.00 -16.16 -17.03
CA THR A 156 16.58 -15.63 -18.26
C THR A 156 17.75 -14.72 -17.89
N PRO A 157 18.96 -14.98 -18.40
CA PRO A 157 20.10 -14.11 -18.14
C PRO A 157 19.90 -12.71 -18.76
N LEU A 158 20.56 -11.72 -18.16
CA LEU A 158 20.54 -10.35 -18.64
C LEU A 158 21.52 -10.23 -19.81
N ASP A 159 21.01 -10.49 -21.02
CA ASP A 159 21.83 -10.53 -22.22
C ASP A 159 21.69 -9.22 -23.03
N GLY A 160 22.80 -8.72 -23.55
CA GLY A 160 22.85 -7.48 -24.34
C GLY A 160 23.08 -6.22 -23.50
N GLY A 161 22.95 -5.05 -24.14
CA GLY A 161 23.08 -3.77 -23.43
C GLY A 161 21.99 -3.61 -22.37
N VAL A 162 22.36 -3.19 -21.17
CA VAL A 162 21.45 -2.86 -20.07
C VAL A 162 21.32 -1.36 -19.88
N LEU A 163 20.13 -0.90 -19.52
CA LEU A 163 19.86 0.49 -19.15
C LEU A 163 19.24 0.56 -17.76
N GLN A 164 19.56 1.64 -17.05
CA GLN A 164 18.92 2.00 -15.79
C GLN A 164 17.60 2.72 -16.09
N VAL A 165 16.48 2.10 -15.74
CA VAL A 165 15.13 2.66 -15.96
C VAL A 165 14.26 2.47 -14.73
N ARG A 166 13.18 3.24 -14.62
CA ARG A 166 12.18 2.98 -13.56
C ARG A 166 11.44 1.69 -13.86
N LEU A 167 11.25 0.82 -12.87
CA LEU A 167 10.48 -0.42 -13.02
C LEU A 167 9.08 -0.16 -13.60
N GLY A 168 8.46 0.95 -13.21
CA GLY A 168 7.15 1.38 -13.68
C GLY A 168 7.06 1.74 -15.16
N SER A 169 8.21 1.89 -15.85
CA SER A 169 8.27 2.07 -17.31
C SER A 169 8.16 0.74 -18.08
N ILE A 170 8.42 -0.39 -17.42
CA ILE A 170 8.35 -1.73 -18.00
C ILE A 170 7.07 -2.43 -17.53
N ALA A 171 6.78 -2.37 -16.23
CA ALA A 171 5.73 -3.13 -15.58
C ALA A 171 4.63 -2.24 -14.99
N LEU A 172 3.39 -2.66 -15.22
CA LEU A 172 2.23 -2.19 -14.49
C LEU A 172 2.11 -2.97 -13.18
N GLY A 173 1.25 -2.51 -12.27
CA GLY A 173 1.02 -3.28 -11.06
C GLY A 173 -0.14 -2.78 -10.23
N ARG A 174 -0.48 -3.57 -9.21
CA ARG A 174 -1.43 -3.21 -8.16
C ARG A 174 -0.96 -3.74 -6.81
N SER A 175 -1.37 -3.09 -5.73
CA SER A 175 -1.12 -3.54 -4.36
C SER A 175 -2.31 -3.25 -3.46
N GLY A 176 -2.35 -3.96 -2.34
CA GLY A 176 -3.34 -3.75 -1.29
C GLY A 176 -3.02 -4.54 -0.03
N ASP A 177 -3.77 -4.27 1.02
CA ASP A 177 -3.66 -5.00 2.28
C ASP A 177 -4.41 -6.33 2.21
N LYS A 178 -3.94 -7.26 3.04
CA LYS A 178 -4.70 -8.43 3.47
C LYS A 178 -4.50 -8.59 4.97
N GLY A 179 -5.17 -7.74 5.74
CA GLY A 179 -4.98 -7.65 7.18
C GLY A 179 -3.57 -7.12 7.50
N ALA A 180 -2.80 -7.89 8.28
CA ALA A 180 -1.41 -7.56 8.63
C ALA A 180 -0.41 -7.64 7.45
N ASN A 181 -0.84 -8.22 6.33
CA ASN A 181 0.02 -8.55 5.20
C ASN A 181 -0.21 -7.59 4.05
N LEU A 182 0.80 -7.43 3.22
CA LEU A 182 0.73 -6.65 2.01
C LEU A 182 0.81 -7.58 0.81
N ASN A 183 -0.13 -7.47 -0.12
CA ASN A 183 -0.04 -8.13 -1.41
C ASN A 183 0.27 -7.12 -2.51
N PHE A 184 1.08 -7.52 -3.48
CA PHE A 184 1.28 -6.76 -4.70
C PHE A 184 1.60 -7.66 -5.88
N GLY A 185 1.19 -7.23 -7.06
CA GLY A 185 1.47 -7.91 -8.32
C GLY A 185 2.00 -6.94 -9.36
N LEU A 186 2.95 -7.44 -10.15
CA LEU A 186 3.50 -6.76 -11.33
C LEU A 186 3.11 -7.55 -12.57
N PHE A 187 2.75 -6.86 -13.65
CA PHE A 187 2.35 -7.48 -14.90
C PHE A 187 2.79 -6.67 -16.11
N VAL A 188 2.97 -7.37 -17.22
CA VAL A 188 3.50 -6.85 -18.49
C VAL A 188 2.66 -7.37 -19.66
N ASP A 189 2.93 -6.86 -20.85
CA ASP A 189 2.13 -7.07 -22.06
C ASP A 189 2.73 -8.10 -23.05
N THR A 190 3.98 -8.54 -22.83
CA THR A 190 4.72 -9.38 -23.77
C THR A 190 5.46 -10.50 -23.06
N GLN A 191 5.62 -11.63 -23.75
CA GLN A 191 6.36 -12.80 -23.28
C GLN A 191 7.80 -12.44 -22.88
N ALA A 192 8.52 -11.65 -23.70
CA ALA A 192 9.90 -11.25 -23.40
C ALA A 192 10.03 -10.42 -22.10
N LYS A 193 9.12 -9.46 -21.89
CA LYS A 193 9.06 -8.71 -20.62
C LYS A 193 8.70 -9.63 -19.46
N TRP A 194 7.83 -10.63 -19.67
CA TRP A 194 7.42 -11.54 -18.60
C TRP A 194 8.57 -12.47 -18.19
N ASP A 195 9.33 -12.99 -19.16
CA ASP A 195 10.52 -13.81 -18.92
C ASP A 195 11.58 -13.03 -18.14
N TRP A 196 11.81 -11.76 -18.49
CA TRP A 196 12.64 -10.88 -17.67
C TRP A 196 12.03 -10.65 -16.28
N LEU A 197 10.75 -10.28 -16.19
CA LEU A 197 10.10 -9.92 -14.93
C LEU A 197 10.14 -11.07 -13.91
N ARG A 198 9.81 -12.30 -14.33
CA ARG A 198 9.83 -13.48 -13.45
C ARG A 198 11.25 -13.87 -13.04
N SER A 199 12.25 -13.58 -13.86
CA SER A 199 13.66 -13.84 -13.55
C SER A 199 14.25 -12.79 -12.62
N PHE A 200 13.96 -11.52 -12.89
CA PHE A 200 14.47 -10.39 -12.13
C PHE A 200 13.79 -10.27 -10.75
N MET A 201 12.45 -10.34 -10.70
CA MET A 201 11.68 -10.21 -9.46
C MET A 201 11.65 -11.52 -8.66
N SER A 202 12.81 -11.94 -8.16
CA SER A 202 12.92 -13.02 -7.16
C SER A 202 12.53 -12.53 -5.76
N ARG A 203 12.31 -13.44 -4.82
CA ARG A 203 12.09 -13.10 -3.40
C ARG A 203 13.24 -12.28 -2.82
N SER A 204 14.48 -12.66 -3.14
CA SER A 204 15.69 -11.93 -2.74
C SER A 204 15.74 -10.53 -3.35
N LYS A 205 15.36 -10.39 -4.63
CA LYS A 205 15.28 -9.06 -5.26
C LYS A 205 14.18 -8.20 -4.65
N VAL A 206 13.02 -8.76 -4.31
CA VAL A 206 11.96 -8.02 -3.60
C VAL A 206 12.44 -7.55 -2.22
N GLN A 207 13.17 -8.39 -1.49
CA GLN A 207 13.79 -8.00 -0.22
C GLN A 207 14.81 -6.86 -0.40
N GLU A 208 15.66 -6.94 -1.43
CA GLU A 208 16.62 -5.86 -1.77
C GLU A 208 15.88 -4.56 -2.12
N LEU A 209 14.86 -4.64 -2.97
CA LEU A 209 14.08 -3.46 -3.39
C LEU A 209 13.22 -2.89 -2.26
N LEU A 210 12.82 -3.68 -1.27
CA LEU A 210 12.19 -3.15 -0.05
C LEU A 210 13.13 -2.20 0.69
N GLY A 211 14.44 -2.42 0.60
CA GLY A 211 15.46 -1.53 1.18
C GLY A 211 15.23 -1.32 2.68
N GLU A 212 15.12 -0.06 3.09
CA GLU A 212 14.92 0.30 4.50
C GLU A 212 13.54 -0.08 5.05
N ASP A 213 12.58 -0.49 4.21
CA ASP A 213 11.30 -1.03 4.65
C ASP A 213 11.38 -2.54 5.01
N TRP A 214 12.45 -3.25 4.63
CA TRP A 214 12.62 -4.67 4.97
C TRP A 214 12.95 -4.86 6.44
N ARG A 215 12.40 -5.91 7.06
CA ARG A 215 12.76 -6.34 8.41
C ARG A 215 12.92 -7.87 8.46
N PRO A 216 13.85 -8.41 9.27
CA PRO A 216 14.11 -9.85 9.33
C PRO A 216 12.90 -10.71 9.73
N GLU A 217 11.95 -10.14 10.47
CA GLU A 217 10.72 -10.83 10.87
C GLU A 217 9.68 -10.98 9.74
N PHE A 218 9.89 -10.33 8.59
CA PHE A 218 8.99 -10.45 7.44
C PHE A 218 9.34 -11.69 6.61
N SER A 219 8.35 -12.22 5.90
CA SER A 219 8.54 -13.28 4.91
C SER A 219 7.84 -12.94 3.60
N ILE A 220 8.36 -13.48 2.49
CA ILE A 220 7.86 -13.21 1.15
C ILE A 220 7.36 -14.51 0.51
N GLU A 221 6.06 -14.56 0.25
CA GLU A 221 5.47 -15.53 -0.67
C GLU A 221 5.51 -14.97 -2.09
N ARG A 222 5.83 -15.83 -3.06
CA ARG A 222 5.94 -15.48 -4.48
C ARG A 222 5.25 -16.52 -5.35
N VAL A 223 4.44 -16.06 -6.30
CA VAL A 223 3.72 -16.91 -7.27
C VAL A 223 3.76 -16.28 -8.66
N GLU A 224 3.92 -17.11 -9.69
CA GLU A 224 3.85 -16.70 -11.10
C GLU A 224 2.46 -16.98 -11.68
N PHE A 225 1.97 -16.08 -12.53
CA PHE A 225 0.72 -16.22 -13.27
C PHE A 225 0.98 -16.15 -14.79
N PRO A 226 1.40 -17.27 -15.43
CA PRO A 226 1.85 -17.28 -16.82
C PRO A 226 0.83 -16.76 -17.83
N ARG A 227 -0.46 -17.04 -17.60
CA ARG A 227 -1.54 -16.69 -18.56
C ARG A 227 -1.90 -15.20 -18.60
N ILE A 228 -1.39 -14.42 -17.66
CA ILE A 228 -1.60 -12.95 -17.60
C ILE A 228 -0.28 -12.21 -17.42
N PHE A 229 0.86 -12.90 -17.67
CA PHE A 229 2.20 -12.34 -17.59
C PHE A 229 2.47 -11.57 -16.29
N ALA A 230 2.02 -12.12 -15.16
CA ALA A 230 2.14 -11.48 -13.86
C ALA A 230 3.01 -12.29 -12.88
N VAL A 231 3.64 -11.58 -11.96
CA VAL A 231 4.32 -12.14 -10.78
C VAL A 231 3.75 -11.45 -9.56
N HIS A 232 3.32 -12.24 -8.57
CA HIS A 232 2.63 -11.77 -7.40
C HIS A 232 3.37 -12.15 -6.12
N PHE A 233 3.27 -11.27 -5.14
CA PHE A 233 3.96 -11.38 -3.88
C PHE A 233 3.02 -11.09 -2.71
N VAL A 234 3.27 -11.77 -1.61
CA VAL A 234 2.73 -11.39 -0.30
C VAL A 234 3.90 -11.17 0.64
N VAL A 235 3.97 -9.98 1.23
CA VAL A 235 4.92 -9.65 2.30
C VAL A 235 4.17 -9.75 3.63
N TYR A 236 4.48 -10.78 4.39
CA TYR A 236 3.84 -11.06 5.67
C TYR A 236 4.35 -10.14 6.77
N GLY A 237 3.44 -9.59 7.59
CA GLY A 237 3.76 -8.78 8.76
C GLY A 237 4.13 -7.31 8.50
N ILE A 238 4.38 -6.90 7.24
CA ILE A 238 4.83 -5.53 6.93
C ILE A 238 3.82 -4.44 7.34
N LEU A 239 2.52 -4.75 7.38
CA LEU A 239 1.48 -3.81 7.81
C LEU A 239 1.19 -3.87 9.33
N GLY A 240 1.93 -4.69 10.09
CA GLY A 240 1.76 -4.82 11.53
C GLY A 240 0.45 -5.50 11.91
N ARG A 241 -0.50 -4.75 12.47
CA ARG A 241 -1.82 -5.26 12.91
C ARG A 241 -2.97 -4.88 11.96
N GLY A 242 -2.64 -4.67 10.69
CA GLY A 242 -3.57 -4.30 9.62
C GLY A 242 -4.04 -2.85 9.67
N VAL A 243 -4.88 -2.45 8.71
CA VAL A 243 -5.29 -1.05 8.45
C VAL A 243 -5.66 -0.29 9.73
N SER A 244 -6.44 -0.91 10.61
CA SER A 244 -6.97 -0.28 11.83
C SER A 244 -5.91 0.01 12.90
N SER A 245 -4.69 -0.53 12.75
CA SER A 245 -3.60 -0.45 13.72
C SER A 245 -2.22 -0.31 13.07
N SER A 246 -2.16 -0.07 11.75
CA SER A 246 -0.89 -0.06 11.04
C SER A 246 -0.11 1.21 11.39
N LYS A 247 1.19 1.04 11.66
CA LYS A 247 2.10 2.17 11.85
C LYS A 247 2.51 2.84 10.54
N ARG A 248 2.36 2.16 9.41
CA ARG A 248 2.69 2.71 8.08
C ARG A 248 1.78 3.89 7.73
N LEU A 249 2.28 4.83 6.93
CA LEU A 249 1.45 5.90 6.38
C LEU A 249 0.38 5.32 5.45
N ASP A 250 0.78 4.37 4.62
CA ASP A 250 -0.10 3.61 3.75
C ASP A 250 -0.52 2.28 4.41
N GLY A 251 -1.42 2.37 5.40
CA GLY A 251 -1.95 1.20 6.10
C GLY A 251 -2.78 0.26 5.20
N PHE A 252 -3.29 0.75 4.08
CA PHE A 252 -4.01 -0.02 3.06
C PHE A 252 -3.09 -0.66 2.02
N GLY A 253 -1.79 -0.33 2.02
CA GLY A 253 -0.85 -0.81 1.01
C GLY A 253 -1.16 -0.37 -0.42
N LYS A 254 -1.96 0.68 -0.64
CA LYS A 254 -2.40 1.12 -1.98
C LYS A 254 -1.33 1.86 -2.75
N GLY A 255 -0.55 2.70 -2.06
CA GLY A 255 0.59 3.43 -2.63
C GLY A 255 1.85 2.58 -2.73
N PHE A 256 1.85 1.35 -2.17
CA PHE A 256 3.03 0.49 -2.17
C PHE A 256 3.49 0.12 -3.57
N ILE A 257 2.57 -0.16 -4.49
CA ILE A 257 2.96 -0.50 -5.86
C ILE A 257 3.64 0.67 -6.57
N ASP A 258 3.22 1.90 -6.30
CA ASP A 258 3.86 3.08 -6.86
C ASP A 258 5.27 3.23 -6.32
N TYR A 259 5.51 2.92 -5.04
CA TYR A 259 6.84 2.85 -4.45
C TYR A 259 7.75 1.85 -5.19
N PHE A 260 7.26 0.63 -5.43
CA PHE A 260 8.01 -0.39 -6.17
C PHE A 260 8.26 0.01 -7.63
N ARG A 261 7.25 0.56 -8.29
CA ARG A 261 7.36 1.04 -9.68
C ARG A 261 8.29 2.25 -9.82
N ASP A 262 8.61 2.94 -8.73
CA ASP A 262 9.56 4.05 -8.73
C ASP A 262 11.02 3.66 -8.56
N LYS A 263 11.29 2.39 -8.27
CA LYS A 263 12.66 1.85 -8.20
C LYS A 263 13.34 1.91 -9.55
N VAL A 264 14.60 2.34 -9.55
CA VAL A 264 15.47 2.28 -10.73
C VAL A 264 16.09 0.89 -10.77
N VAL A 265 15.96 0.23 -11.93
CA VAL A 265 16.37 -1.16 -12.15
C VAL A 265 17.12 -1.29 -13.46
N GLU A 266 17.97 -2.30 -13.55
CA GLU A 266 18.65 -2.69 -14.78
C GLU A 266 17.70 -3.52 -15.65
N ALA A 267 17.52 -3.08 -16.89
CA ALA A 267 16.70 -3.76 -17.87
C ALA A 267 17.44 -3.88 -19.21
N PRO A 268 17.37 -5.05 -19.87
CA PRO A 268 17.91 -5.22 -21.22
C PRO A 268 17.23 -4.28 -22.21
N VAL A 269 18.00 -3.68 -23.12
CA VAL A 269 17.46 -2.78 -24.16
C VAL A 269 16.36 -3.46 -25.00
N SER A 270 16.45 -4.79 -25.18
CA SER A 270 15.49 -5.59 -25.94
C SER A 270 14.05 -5.50 -25.43
N ILE A 271 13.85 -5.29 -24.13
CA ILE A 271 12.51 -5.19 -23.52
C ILE A 271 12.02 -3.75 -23.34
N LEU A 272 12.88 -2.76 -23.63
CA LEU A 272 12.60 -1.33 -23.49
C LEU A 272 12.08 -0.70 -24.79
N GLN A 273 12.29 -1.37 -25.93
CA GLN A 273 11.73 -0.93 -27.20
C GLN A 273 10.21 -1.03 -27.14
N ARG A 274 9.52 0.11 -27.31
CA ARG A 274 8.07 0.22 -27.15
C ARG A 274 7.34 -0.73 -28.10
N SER A 275 6.54 -1.63 -27.55
CA SER A 275 5.30 -2.04 -28.19
C SER A 275 4.35 -0.85 -28.08
N HIS A 276 3.90 -0.30 -29.21
CA HIS A 276 2.89 0.76 -29.24
C HIS A 276 1.62 0.28 -28.51
N ILE A 277 1.24 0.95 -27.43
CA ILE A 277 -0.11 0.94 -26.85
C ILE A 277 -0.55 2.39 -26.73
#